data_AF-A0A938N0U0-F1
#
_entry.id   AF-A0A938N0U0-F1
#
_cell.length_a   1.000
_cell.length_b   1.000
_cell.length_c   1.000
_cell.angle_alpha   90.00
_cell.angle_beta   90.00
_cell.angle_gamma   90.00
#
_symmetry.space_group_name_H-M   'P 1'
#
loop_
_entity.id
_entity.type
_entity.pdbx_description
1 polymer ?
#
loop_
_entity_poly.entity_id
_entity_poly.type
_entity_poly.pdbx_seq_one_letter_code
_entity_poly.pdbx_strand_id
1 'polypeptide(L)'
;MEQLALSALVDICKNGVLDASRAALRLSVIPEDVVEGILADETEGTSGADNLLNDQVLLKHGVDSKATDDKVTSTLISAGVGVPVARALAHGGFEDFLRSMRKDGALEPLYVPRDTKILDYSRTVLFNDIVRYLRAAGYGGGYLFIDDIENLVDQMARRERIEFAKEFGLCTVRPGYANTEYRFFSNVLTTHQQASVSLSQAWGEAGLAAIGRLDPASPNSVELPFPSKEQSQEIVVAHLDYFRIDTNDAGSIKPFTRDGMDALLAGQTVHPRATLSNAAKVVQYAADKGVSAIDAECVKAAGESESQIATPDFTEGIDGAL
;
A
#
# COMPACT_ATOMS: atom_id res chain seq x y z
N MET A 1 -13.83 -11.19 1.31
CA MET A 1 -13.76 -9.73 1.00
C MET A 1 -13.40 -8.95 2.26
N GLU A 2 -13.91 -9.38 3.40
CA GLU A 2 -13.61 -8.90 4.74
C GLU A 2 -12.11 -8.85 5.04
N GLN A 3 -11.34 -9.88 4.68
CA GLN A 3 -9.89 -9.88 4.89
C GLN A 3 -9.18 -8.76 4.12
N LEU A 4 -9.56 -8.53 2.85
CA LEU A 4 -9.04 -7.41 2.06
C LEU A 4 -9.38 -6.07 2.72
N ALA A 5 -10.63 -5.91 3.15
CA ALA A 5 -11.05 -4.69 3.83
C ALA A 5 -10.29 -4.46 5.15
N LEU A 6 -10.06 -5.51 5.93
CA LEU A 6 -9.25 -5.42 7.15
C LEU A 6 -7.79 -5.08 6.85
N SER A 7 -7.18 -5.71 5.84
CA SER A 7 -5.81 -5.38 5.41
C SER A 7 -5.69 -3.90 5.08
N ALA A 8 -6.60 -3.37 4.27
CA ALA A 8 -6.60 -1.96 3.91
C ALA A 8 -6.81 -1.02 5.11
N LEU A 9 -7.63 -1.42 6.10
CA LEU A 9 -7.78 -0.66 7.34
C LEU A 9 -6.49 -0.62 8.16
N VAL A 10 -5.77 -1.74 8.23
CA VAL A 10 -4.47 -1.82 8.89
C VAL A 10 -3.44 -0.94 8.19
N ASP A 11 -3.40 -0.96 6.85
CA ASP A 11 -2.47 -0.13 6.07
C ASP A 11 -2.75 1.37 6.21
N ILE A 12 -4.03 1.75 6.27
CA ILE A 12 -4.45 3.14 6.50
C ILE A 12 -4.02 3.65 7.88
N CYS A 13 -3.89 2.77 8.89
CA CYS A 13 -3.34 3.16 10.18
C CYS A 13 -1.83 3.47 10.11
N LYS A 14 -1.10 2.86 9.17
CA LYS A 14 0.36 2.95 9.07
C LYS A 14 0.86 4.05 8.14
N ASN A 15 0.04 4.52 7.20
CA ASN A 15 0.48 5.41 6.10
C ASN A 15 0.35 6.93 6.39
N GLY A 16 -0.09 7.32 7.59
CA GLY A 16 -0.22 8.72 8.02
C GLY A 16 -1.44 9.47 7.49
N VAL A 17 -2.27 8.86 6.62
CA VAL A 17 -3.44 9.55 6.03
C VAL A 17 -4.48 9.94 7.09
N LEU A 18 -4.62 9.15 8.16
CA LEU A 18 -5.54 9.44 9.25
C LEU A 18 -5.10 10.66 10.05
N ASP A 19 -3.80 10.78 10.37
CA ASP A 19 -3.27 11.93 11.10
C ASP A 19 -3.37 13.21 10.26
N ALA A 20 -3.02 13.15 8.98
CA ALA A 20 -3.20 14.28 8.06
C ALA A 20 -4.69 14.70 7.95
N SER A 21 -5.60 13.73 7.88
CA SER A 21 -7.05 13.99 7.84
C SER A 21 -7.56 14.60 9.15
N ARG A 22 -7.06 14.13 10.30
CA ARG A 22 -7.40 14.69 11.62
C ARG A 22 -6.89 16.12 11.75
N ALA A 23 -5.67 16.40 11.30
CA ALA A 23 -5.11 17.75 11.29
C ALA A 23 -5.98 18.70 10.45
N ALA A 24 -6.36 18.29 9.24
CA ALA A 24 -7.24 19.08 8.37
C ALA A 24 -8.62 19.35 9.00
N LEU A 25 -9.20 18.36 9.68
CA LEU A 25 -10.47 18.52 10.38
C LEU A 25 -10.34 19.45 11.59
N ARG A 26 -9.27 19.31 12.39
CA ARG A 26 -9.00 20.22 13.53
C ARG A 26 -8.80 21.65 13.04
N LEU A 27 -8.08 21.85 11.94
CA LEU A 27 -7.89 23.17 11.31
C LEU A 27 -9.23 23.84 10.99
N SER A 28 -10.23 23.09 10.53
CA SER A 28 -11.55 23.64 10.17
C SER A 28 -12.41 24.11 11.37
N VAL A 29 -12.05 23.71 12.59
CA VAL A 29 -12.82 24.04 13.81
C VAL A 29 -12.06 24.96 14.79
N ILE A 30 -10.75 25.15 14.56
CA ILE A 30 -9.90 26.07 15.33
C ILE A 30 -10.15 27.50 14.82
N PRO A 31 -10.22 28.51 15.72
CA PRO A 31 -10.37 29.91 15.33
C PRO A 31 -9.23 30.38 14.40
N GLU A 32 -9.57 31.07 13.31
CA GLU A 32 -8.59 31.48 12.29
C GLU A 32 -7.47 32.38 12.83
N ASP A 33 -7.75 33.19 13.86
CA ASP A 33 -6.82 34.14 14.45
C ASP A 33 -5.65 33.49 15.22
N VAL A 34 -5.76 32.21 15.58
CA VAL A 34 -4.69 31.47 16.27
C VAL A 34 -3.96 30.45 15.37
N VAL A 35 -4.49 30.17 14.18
CA VAL A 35 -3.93 29.13 13.27
C VAL A 35 -2.49 29.42 12.88
N GLU A 36 -2.19 30.66 12.45
CA GLU A 36 -0.84 31.02 12.00
C GLU A 36 0.18 30.85 13.13
N GLY A 37 -0.20 31.23 14.35
CA GLY A 37 0.61 31.05 15.56
C GLY A 37 0.89 29.58 15.87
N ILE A 38 -0.11 28.71 15.72
CA ILE A 38 0.03 27.26 15.92
C ILE A 38 0.96 26.66 14.86
N LEU A 39 0.77 27.00 13.58
CA LEU A 39 1.55 26.41 12.48
C LEU A 39 3.03 26.85 12.51
N ALA A 40 3.32 28.06 13.00
CA ALA A 40 4.67 28.61 13.11
C ALA A 40 5.41 28.21 14.40
N ASP A 41 4.77 27.47 15.31
CA ASP A 41 5.38 27.07 16.59
C ASP A 41 6.37 25.91 16.42
N GLU A 42 7.61 26.07 16.90
CA GLU A 42 8.66 25.03 16.83
C GLU A 42 9.08 24.51 18.22
N THR A 43 8.34 24.86 19.28
CA THR A 43 8.82 24.68 20.66
C THR A 43 8.64 23.27 21.24
N GLU A 44 7.76 22.45 20.66
CA GLU A 44 7.41 21.11 21.17
C GLU A 44 7.90 19.96 20.27
N GLY A 45 8.91 20.21 19.43
CA GLY A 45 9.51 19.19 18.57
C GLY A 45 8.64 18.75 17.38
N THR A 46 7.50 19.41 17.17
CA THR A 46 6.64 19.32 15.97
C THR A 46 6.69 20.63 15.21
N SER A 47 6.27 20.63 13.93
CA SER A 47 6.24 21.85 13.10
C SER A 47 5.12 21.80 12.07
N GLY A 48 4.65 22.96 11.61
CA GLY A 48 3.66 23.04 10.55
C GLY A 48 2.35 22.35 10.90
N ALA A 49 1.83 21.49 10.02
CA ALA A 49 0.55 20.81 10.21
C ALA A 49 0.55 19.82 11.39
N ASP A 50 1.70 19.28 11.78
CA ASP A 50 1.81 18.33 12.88
C ASP A 50 1.47 18.99 14.24
N ASN A 51 1.62 20.32 14.34
CA ASN A 51 1.23 21.08 15.52
C ASN A 51 -0.29 21.01 15.79
N LEU A 52 -1.11 20.77 14.77
CA LEU A 52 -2.56 20.58 14.93
C LEU A 52 -2.88 19.27 15.66
N LEU A 53 -1.95 18.33 15.69
CA LEU A 53 -2.06 17.05 16.38
C LEU A 53 -1.41 17.08 17.78
N ASN A 54 -0.65 18.13 18.09
CA ASN A 54 0.07 18.28 19.35
C ASN A 54 -0.75 19.10 20.36
N ASP A 55 -1.32 18.40 21.33
CA ASP A 55 -2.19 19.01 22.35
C ASP A 55 -1.47 20.04 23.24
N GLN A 56 -0.14 19.94 23.44
CA GLN A 56 0.63 20.94 24.18
C GLN A 56 0.74 22.26 23.40
N VAL A 57 0.97 22.17 22.09
CA VAL A 57 1.00 23.35 21.21
C VAL A 57 -0.38 23.99 21.17
N LEU A 58 -1.45 23.21 21.00
CA LEU A 58 -2.81 23.73 21.03
C LEU A 58 -3.11 24.47 22.36
N LEU A 59 -2.77 23.86 23.50
CA LEU A 59 -2.99 24.46 24.81
C LEU A 59 -2.21 25.78 24.99
N LYS A 60 -0.97 25.84 24.51
CA LYS A 60 -0.13 27.06 24.56
C LYS A 60 -0.76 28.23 23.80
N HIS A 61 -1.46 27.94 22.71
CA HIS A 61 -2.22 28.93 21.91
C HIS A 61 -3.68 29.10 22.38
N GLY A 62 -4.03 28.58 23.56
CA GLY A 62 -5.35 28.76 24.16
C GLY A 62 -6.46 27.90 23.54
N VAL A 63 -6.11 26.86 22.79
CA VAL A 63 -7.05 25.93 22.16
C VAL A 63 -7.22 24.69 23.04
N ASP A 64 -8.46 24.41 23.44
CA ASP A 64 -8.82 23.19 24.17
C ASP A 64 -8.92 22.01 23.18
N SER A 65 -7.95 21.09 23.22
CA SER A 65 -7.90 19.93 22.33
C SER A 65 -9.13 19.03 22.45
N LYS A 66 -9.68 18.86 23.66
CA LYS A 66 -10.87 18.05 23.89
C LYS A 66 -12.10 18.68 23.26
N ALA A 67 -12.29 19.98 23.43
CA ALA A 67 -13.40 20.70 22.80
C ALA A 67 -13.28 20.69 21.27
N THR A 68 -12.07 20.80 20.74
CA THR A 68 -11.79 20.66 19.30
C THR A 68 -12.16 19.25 18.81
N ASP A 69 -11.75 18.19 19.50
CA ASP A 69 -12.07 16.81 19.11
C ASP A 69 -13.57 16.50 19.21
N ASP A 70 -14.28 17.06 20.20
CA ASP A 70 -15.73 16.92 20.33
C ASP A 70 -16.47 17.59 19.14
N LYS A 71 -15.96 18.76 18.68
CA LYS A 71 -16.46 19.41 17.46
C LYS A 71 -16.18 18.57 16.21
N VAL A 72 -14.95 18.06 16.05
CA VAL A 72 -14.59 17.16 14.94
C VAL A 72 -15.48 15.92 14.95
N THR A 73 -15.66 15.28 16.11
CA THR A 73 -16.56 14.12 16.28
C THR A 73 -17.97 14.45 15.80
N SER A 74 -18.50 15.61 16.21
CA SER A 74 -19.84 16.07 15.79
C SER A 74 -19.92 16.26 14.28
N THR A 75 -18.92 16.89 13.66
CA THR A 75 -18.80 17.04 12.21
C THR A 75 -18.80 15.70 11.49
N LEU A 76 -18.03 14.73 11.97
CA LEU A 76 -17.96 13.39 11.38
C LEU A 76 -19.26 12.62 11.50
N ILE A 77 -19.95 12.69 12.64
CA ILE A 77 -21.27 12.08 12.82
C ILE A 77 -22.28 12.72 11.86
N SER A 78 -22.27 14.04 11.70
CA SER A 78 -23.11 14.74 10.72
C SER A 78 -22.79 14.36 9.27
N ALA A 79 -21.53 14.02 8.97
CA ALA A 79 -21.12 13.47 7.68
C ALA A 79 -21.50 11.98 7.50
N GLY A 80 -22.13 11.34 8.50
CA GLY A 80 -22.61 9.97 8.43
C GLY A 80 -21.59 8.91 8.84
N VAL A 81 -20.49 9.29 9.50
CA VAL A 81 -19.55 8.34 10.12
C VAL A 81 -20.19 7.75 11.38
N GLY A 82 -20.09 6.44 11.58
CA GLY A 82 -20.59 5.77 12.77
C GLY A 82 -19.99 6.33 14.06
N VAL A 83 -20.81 6.54 15.10
CA VAL A 83 -20.40 7.24 16.34
C VAL A 83 -19.12 6.68 16.98
N PRO A 84 -18.93 5.35 17.12
CA PRO A 84 -17.70 4.81 17.70
C PRO A 84 -16.46 5.12 16.83
N VAL A 85 -16.62 5.05 15.51
CA VAL A 85 -15.55 5.30 14.53
C VAL A 85 -15.20 6.79 14.50
N ALA A 86 -16.21 7.67 14.50
CA ALA A 86 -16.04 9.12 14.53
C ALA A 86 -15.22 9.58 15.74
N ARG A 87 -15.55 9.05 16.94
CA ARG A 87 -14.78 9.32 18.16
C ARG A 87 -13.35 8.83 18.04
N ALA A 88 -13.17 7.58 17.62
CA ALA A 88 -11.83 7.00 17.48
C ALA A 88 -10.95 7.80 16.52
N LEU A 89 -11.50 8.24 15.38
CA LEU A 89 -10.78 9.05 14.39
C LEU A 89 -10.48 10.47 14.90
N ALA A 90 -11.44 11.12 15.55
CA ALA A 90 -11.27 12.48 16.08
C ALA A 90 -10.21 12.56 17.18
N HIS A 91 -10.09 11.52 18.01
CA HIS A 91 -9.13 11.46 19.12
C HIS A 91 -7.81 10.74 18.77
N GLY A 92 -7.60 10.34 17.50
CA GLY A 92 -6.39 9.61 17.10
C GLY A 92 -6.29 8.17 17.62
N GLY A 93 -7.38 7.59 18.13
CA GLY A 93 -7.46 6.23 18.69
C GLY A 93 -8.06 5.20 17.73
N PHE A 94 -7.94 5.39 16.40
CA PHE A 94 -8.56 4.48 15.43
C PHE A 94 -7.93 3.09 15.42
N GLU A 95 -6.61 3.00 15.57
CA GLU A 95 -5.93 1.70 15.68
C GLU A 95 -6.41 0.92 16.92
N ASP A 96 -6.47 1.58 18.08
CA ASP A 96 -6.99 1.00 19.31
C ASP A 96 -8.45 0.56 19.18
N PHE A 97 -9.25 1.34 18.44
CA PHE A 97 -10.62 0.96 18.10
C PHE A 97 -10.67 -0.34 17.28
N LEU A 98 -9.81 -0.50 16.26
CA LEU A 98 -9.72 -1.75 15.50
C LEU A 98 -9.26 -2.91 16.40
N ARG A 99 -8.24 -2.70 17.24
CA ARG A 99 -7.74 -3.71 18.20
C ARG A 99 -8.84 -4.16 19.16
N SER A 100 -9.69 -3.24 19.59
CA SER A 100 -10.83 -3.54 20.48
C SER A 100 -11.91 -4.44 19.84
N MET A 101 -11.92 -4.58 18.50
CA MET A 101 -12.82 -5.49 17.81
C MET A 101 -12.38 -6.95 17.88
N ARG A 102 -11.14 -7.21 18.29
CA ARG A 102 -10.58 -8.55 18.51
C ARG A 102 -10.36 -8.81 20.00
N LYS A 103 -10.51 -10.07 20.39
CA LYS A 103 -10.31 -10.51 21.77
C LYS A 103 -8.84 -10.50 22.18
N ASP A 104 -7.94 -10.75 21.23
CA ASP A 104 -6.50 -10.77 21.45
C ASP A 104 -5.83 -9.40 21.32
N GLY A 105 -6.57 -8.36 20.89
CA GLY A 105 -6.05 -7.00 20.70
C GLY A 105 -5.01 -6.86 19.58
N ALA A 106 -4.79 -7.91 18.78
CA ALA A 106 -3.87 -7.88 17.66
C ALA A 106 -4.60 -7.42 16.39
N LEU A 107 -3.88 -6.89 15.40
CA LEU A 107 -4.42 -6.63 14.06
C LEU A 107 -3.98 -7.68 13.05
N GLU A 108 -2.92 -8.42 13.37
CA GLU A 108 -2.34 -9.48 12.57
C GLU A 108 -2.19 -10.76 13.44
N PRO A 109 -2.32 -11.97 12.88
CA PRO A 109 -2.72 -12.26 11.49
C PRO A 109 -4.15 -11.81 11.20
N LEU A 110 -4.47 -11.48 9.94
CA LEU A 110 -5.76 -10.89 9.54
C LEU A 110 -6.96 -11.81 9.80
N TYR A 111 -6.74 -13.12 9.79
CA TYR A 111 -7.76 -14.12 10.07
C TYR A 111 -7.40 -14.91 11.32
N VAL A 112 -8.31 -14.90 12.30
CA VAL A 112 -8.22 -15.74 13.50
C VAL A 112 -9.46 -16.63 13.57
N PRO A 113 -9.30 -17.97 13.57
CA PRO A 113 -10.42 -18.88 13.75
C PRO A 113 -11.20 -18.53 15.03
N ARG A 114 -12.53 -18.40 14.91
CA ARG A 114 -13.48 -18.09 16.01
C ARG A 114 -13.46 -16.66 16.55
N ASP A 115 -12.71 -15.75 15.92
CA ASP A 115 -12.77 -14.31 16.21
C ASP A 115 -12.95 -13.50 14.92
N THR A 116 -14.17 -13.57 14.36
CA THR A 116 -14.51 -12.97 13.07
C THR A 116 -15.17 -11.61 13.19
N LYS A 117 -15.35 -11.08 14.41
CA LYS A 117 -16.10 -9.85 14.63
C LYS A 117 -15.55 -8.69 13.80
N ILE A 118 -14.24 -8.48 13.84
CA ILE A 118 -13.59 -7.42 13.07
C ILE A 118 -13.79 -7.60 11.55
N LEU A 119 -13.80 -8.85 11.07
CA LEU A 119 -14.02 -9.17 9.67
C LEU A 119 -15.45 -8.78 9.25
N ASP A 120 -16.45 -9.09 10.06
CA ASP A 120 -17.85 -8.78 9.77
C ASP A 120 -18.10 -7.27 9.60
N TYR A 121 -17.36 -6.42 10.32
CA TYR A 121 -17.50 -4.96 10.25
C TYR A 121 -16.53 -4.27 9.29
N SER A 122 -15.41 -4.91 8.93
CA SER A 122 -14.32 -4.33 8.12
C SER A 122 -14.81 -3.64 6.84
N ARG A 123 -15.74 -4.26 6.10
CA ARG A 123 -16.30 -3.72 4.86
C ARG A 123 -17.05 -2.41 5.10
N THR A 124 -17.90 -2.38 6.11
CA THR A 124 -18.66 -1.17 6.48
C THR A 124 -17.71 -0.07 6.93
N VAL A 125 -16.74 -0.39 7.78
CA VAL A 125 -15.79 0.60 8.28
C VAL A 125 -14.96 1.19 7.13
N LEU A 126 -14.41 0.36 6.24
CA LEU A 126 -13.58 0.83 5.12
C LEU A 126 -14.40 1.59 4.07
N PHE A 127 -15.48 1.00 3.56
CA PHE A 127 -16.20 1.54 2.41
C PHE A 127 -17.32 2.52 2.76
N ASN A 128 -17.67 2.67 4.06
CA ASN A 128 -18.56 3.74 4.53
C ASN A 128 -17.84 4.75 5.42
N ASP A 129 -17.39 4.32 6.60
CA ASP A 129 -16.94 5.25 7.64
C ASP A 129 -15.64 5.97 7.25
N ILE A 130 -14.64 5.25 6.75
CA ILE A 130 -13.38 5.82 6.28
C ILE A 130 -13.59 6.72 5.06
N VAL A 131 -14.43 6.31 4.11
CA VAL A 131 -14.74 7.15 2.94
C VAL A 131 -15.37 8.49 3.37
N ARG A 132 -16.36 8.46 4.27
CA ARG A 132 -17.02 9.67 4.77
C ARG A 132 -16.07 10.54 5.59
N TYR A 133 -15.22 9.93 6.39
CA TYR A 133 -14.18 10.61 7.15
C TYR A 133 -13.20 11.35 6.23
N LEU A 134 -12.62 10.66 5.25
CA LEU A 134 -11.68 11.26 4.30
C LEU A 134 -12.36 12.35 3.47
N ARG A 135 -13.62 12.16 3.06
CA ARG A 135 -14.40 13.20 2.37
C ARG A 135 -14.59 14.44 3.23
N ALA A 136 -14.94 14.27 4.51
CA ALA A 136 -15.08 15.38 5.46
C ALA A 136 -13.77 16.13 5.67
N ALA A 137 -12.63 15.43 5.61
CA ALA A 137 -11.29 16.03 5.64
C ALA A 137 -10.85 16.67 4.30
N GLY A 138 -11.70 16.65 3.27
CA GLY A 138 -11.47 17.32 1.99
C GLY A 138 -10.89 16.44 0.88
N TYR A 139 -10.61 15.15 1.12
CA TYR A 139 -10.04 14.27 0.09
C TYR A 139 -11.04 14.01 -1.05
N GLY A 140 -10.55 14.14 -2.29
CA GLY A 140 -11.29 13.95 -3.54
C GLY A 140 -11.70 12.51 -3.84
N GLY A 141 -10.87 11.57 -3.40
CA GLY A 141 -10.89 10.15 -3.73
C GLY A 141 -9.55 9.53 -3.34
N GLY A 142 -9.38 8.25 -3.62
CA GLY A 142 -8.14 7.52 -3.37
C GLY A 142 -7.97 6.33 -4.31
N TYR A 143 -6.78 5.74 -4.30
CA TYR A 143 -6.51 4.50 -5.00
C TYR A 143 -6.44 3.35 -4.00
N LEU A 144 -7.15 2.26 -4.30
CA LEU A 144 -7.00 1.00 -3.58
C LEU A 144 -6.18 0.06 -4.47
N PHE A 145 -4.88 -0.03 -4.18
CA PHE A 145 -3.97 -0.96 -4.84
C PHE A 145 -4.07 -2.32 -4.12
N ILE A 146 -4.49 -3.34 -4.86
CA ILE A 146 -4.63 -4.70 -4.37
C ILE A 146 -3.63 -5.53 -5.14
N ASP A 147 -2.51 -5.83 -4.49
CA ASP A 147 -1.44 -6.63 -5.05
C ASP A 147 -1.75 -8.13 -4.90
N ASP A 148 -1.36 -8.93 -5.88
CA ASP A 148 -1.53 -10.40 -5.92
C ASP A 148 -2.92 -10.86 -5.45
N ILE A 149 -3.98 -10.37 -6.10
CA ILE A 149 -5.38 -10.70 -5.72
C ILE A 149 -5.66 -12.22 -5.74
N GLU A 150 -4.88 -12.99 -6.49
CA GLU A 150 -4.86 -14.45 -6.51
C GLU A 150 -4.63 -15.08 -5.15
N ASN A 151 -3.79 -14.50 -4.30
CA ASN A 151 -3.53 -15.01 -2.96
C ASN A 151 -4.81 -15.01 -2.11
N LEU A 152 -5.79 -14.14 -2.45
CA LEU A 152 -7.09 -14.14 -1.81
C LEU A 152 -8.05 -15.18 -2.37
N VAL A 153 -7.86 -15.66 -3.62
CA VAL A 153 -8.85 -16.47 -4.34
C VAL A 153 -8.37 -17.88 -4.75
N ASP A 154 -7.08 -18.18 -4.63
CA ASP A 154 -6.49 -19.43 -5.11
C ASP A 154 -6.97 -20.64 -4.30
N GLN A 155 -7.08 -20.49 -2.99
CA GLN A 155 -7.60 -21.55 -2.11
C GLN A 155 -9.14 -21.60 -2.07
N MET A 156 -9.82 -20.67 -2.73
CA MET A 156 -11.28 -20.61 -2.74
C MET A 156 -11.88 -21.59 -3.74
N ALA A 157 -12.92 -22.30 -3.33
CA ALA A 157 -13.76 -23.04 -4.26
C ALA A 157 -14.43 -22.07 -5.26
N ARG A 158 -14.83 -22.57 -6.44
CA ARG A 158 -15.49 -21.75 -7.47
C ARG A 158 -16.64 -20.91 -6.93
N ARG A 159 -17.48 -21.50 -6.07
CA ARG A 159 -18.61 -20.79 -5.44
C ARG A 159 -18.15 -19.61 -4.59
N GLU A 160 -17.12 -19.80 -3.77
CA GLU A 160 -16.55 -18.78 -2.90
C GLU A 160 -15.90 -17.66 -3.71
N ARG A 161 -15.24 -17.98 -4.84
CA ARG A 161 -14.74 -16.96 -5.78
C ARG A 161 -15.85 -16.10 -6.37
N ILE A 162 -16.99 -16.69 -6.72
CA ILE A 162 -18.16 -15.95 -7.22
C ILE A 162 -18.74 -15.06 -6.11
N GLU A 163 -18.84 -15.56 -4.88
CA GLU A 163 -19.28 -14.79 -3.72
C GLU A 163 -18.31 -13.62 -3.45
N PHE A 164 -17.00 -13.86 -3.46
CA PHE A 164 -15.98 -12.82 -3.38
C PHE A 164 -16.16 -11.76 -4.47
N ALA A 165 -16.28 -12.13 -5.74
CA ALA A 165 -16.44 -11.18 -6.84
C ALA A 165 -17.74 -10.37 -6.72
N LYS A 166 -18.83 -10.99 -6.26
CA LYS A 166 -20.09 -10.27 -5.98
C LYS A 166 -19.93 -9.25 -4.87
N GLU A 167 -19.28 -9.62 -3.77
CA GLU A 167 -19.04 -8.74 -2.63
C GLU A 167 -18.07 -7.61 -2.98
N PHE A 168 -17.00 -7.91 -3.73
CA PHE A 168 -16.12 -6.90 -4.28
C PHE A 168 -16.90 -5.88 -5.10
N GLY A 169 -17.75 -6.35 -6.02
CA GLY A 169 -18.61 -5.48 -6.83
C GLY A 169 -19.61 -4.65 -6.02
N LEU A 170 -20.16 -5.19 -4.94
CA LEU A 170 -21.03 -4.45 -4.03
C LEU A 170 -20.27 -3.33 -3.30
N CYS A 171 -19.04 -3.59 -2.85
CA CYS A 171 -18.24 -2.60 -2.13
C CYS A 171 -17.67 -1.51 -3.05
N THR A 172 -17.45 -1.81 -4.32
CA THR A 172 -16.62 -0.97 -5.21
C THR A 172 -17.33 -0.37 -6.40
N VAL A 173 -18.42 -0.96 -6.89
CA VAL A 173 -19.07 -0.49 -8.12
C VAL A 173 -20.58 -0.27 -7.99
N ARG A 174 -21.28 -1.14 -7.25
CA ARG A 174 -22.74 -1.10 -7.16
C ARG A 174 -23.21 -0.23 -6.00
N PRO A 175 -24.37 0.43 -6.11
CA PRO A 175 -24.92 1.22 -5.01
C PRO A 175 -25.07 0.39 -3.71
N GLY A 176 -24.72 1.01 -2.59
CA GLY A 176 -24.87 0.39 -1.26
C GLY A 176 -23.84 0.85 -0.24
N TYR A 177 -22.70 1.37 -0.71
CA TYR A 177 -21.64 1.93 0.13
C TYR A 177 -21.32 3.38 -0.24
N ALA A 178 -20.85 4.16 0.75
CA ALA A 178 -20.39 5.53 0.54
C ALA A 178 -19.29 5.60 -0.52
N ASN A 179 -18.44 4.58 -0.59
CA ASN A 179 -17.45 4.43 -1.67
C ASN A 179 -18.08 4.56 -3.06
N THR A 180 -19.18 3.85 -3.30
CA THR A 180 -19.87 3.83 -4.60
C THR A 180 -20.73 5.08 -4.84
N GLU A 181 -21.29 5.65 -3.77
CA GLU A 181 -22.03 6.91 -3.79
C GLU A 181 -21.14 8.08 -4.23
N TYR A 182 -19.95 8.17 -3.64
CA TYR A 182 -19.00 9.25 -3.91
C TYR A 182 -17.96 8.92 -4.99
N ARG A 183 -17.96 7.68 -5.50
CA ARG A 183 -16.92 7.14 -6.41
C ARG A 183 -15.52 7.37 -5.84
N PHE A 184 -15.36 7.07 -4.56
CA PHE A 184 -14.19 7.51 -3.79
C PHE A 184 -12.94 6.73 -4.15
N PHE A 185 -12.97 5.40 -4.07
CA PHE A 185 -11.84 4.54 -4.40
C PHE A 185 -11.86 4.12 -5.87
N SER A 186 -10.74 4.36 -6.54
CA SER A 186 -10.39 3.72 -7.81
C SER A 186 -9.52 2.49 -7.51
N ASN A 187 -9.98 1.30 -7.91
CA ASN A 187 -9.26 0.07 -7.62
C ASN A 187 -8.25 -0.25 -8.72
N VAL A 188 -7.03 -0.58 -8.33
CA VAL A 188 -5.99 -1.12 -9.21
C VAL A 188 -5.66 -2.51 -8.69
N LEU A 189 -5.88 -3.52 -9.53
CA LEU A 189 -5.66 -4.92 -9.18
C LEU A 189 -4.45 -5.41 -9.96
N THR A 190 -3.50 -6.06 -9.28
CA THR A 190 -2.45 -6.83 -9.95
C THR A 190 -2.77 -8.31 -9.81
N THR A 191 -2.36 -9.09 -10.81
CA THR A 191 -2.52 -10.54 -10.80
C THR A 191 -1.64 -11.21 -11.84
N HIS A 192 -1.21 -12.43 -11.57
CA HIS A 192 -0.60 -13.28 -12.58
C HIS A 192 -1.63 -13.70 -13.65
N GLN A 193 -1.18 -13.84 -14.89
CA GLN A 193 -2.05 -14.15 -16.03
C GLN A 193 -2.87 -15.44 -15.83
N GLN A 194 -2.32 -16.45 -15.17
CA GLN A 194 -3.03 -17.70 -14.92
C GLN A 194 -4.19 -17.53 -13.93
N ALA A 195 -3.98 -16.74 -12.88
CA ALA A 195 -5.01 -16.47 -11.89
C ALA A 195 -6.08 -15.53 -12.42
N SER A 196 -5.72 -14.57 -13.27
CA SER A 196 -6.69 -13.70 -13.95
C SER A 196 -7.72 -14.50 -14.75
N VAL A 197 -7.30 -15.57 -15.44
CA VAL A 197 -8.19 -16.49 -16.17
C VAL A 197 -9.14 -17.20 -15.21
N SER A 198 -8.65 -17.72 -14.09
CA SER A 198 -9.49 -18.38 -13.08
C SER A 198 -10.53 -17.42 -12.47
N LEU A 199 -10.10 -16.20 -12.13
CA LEU A 199 -10.96 -15.18 -11.55
C LEU A 199 -11.96 -14.63 -12.58
N SER A 200 -11.60 -14.58 -13.87
CA SER A 200 -12.44 -14.01 -14.94
C SER A 200 -13.83 -14.65 -15.04
N GLN A 201 -13.94 -15.95 -14.78
CA GLN A 201 -15.23 -16.64 -14.78
C GLN A 201 -16.13 -16.13 -13.65
N ALA A 202 -15.61 -16.07 -12.43
CA ALA A 202 -16.33 -15.53 -11.27
C ALA A 202 -16.66 -14.04 -11.46
N TRP A 203 -15.73 -13.29 -12.05
CA TRP A 203 -15.88 -11.87 -12.40
C TRP A 203 -17.04 -11.65 -13.39
N GLY A 204 -17.14 -12.51 -14.41
CA GLY A 204 -18.23 -12.51 -15.38
C GLY A 204 -19.58 -12.87 -14.76
N GLU A 205 -19.63 -13.89 -13.91
CA GLU A 205 -20.85 -14.27 -13.17
C GLU A 205 -21.30 -13.20 -12.18
N ALA A 206 -20.36 -12.43 -11.62
CA ALA A 206 -20.63 -11.23 -10.83
C ALA A 206 -20.95 -10.00 -11.71
N GLY A 207 -21.01 -10.10 -13.04
CA GLY A 207 -21.30 -8.98 -13.93
C GLY A 207 -20.25 -7.87 -13.93
N LEU A 208 -19.08 -8.11 -13.33
CA LEU A 208 -17.99 -7.13 -13.27
C LEU A 208 -17.26 -6.99 -14.60
N ALA A 209 -17.35 -7.99 -15.48
CA ALA A 209 -16.79 -7.93 -16.84
C ALA A 209 -17.38 -6.79 -17.70
N ALA A 210 -18.57 -6.28 -17.37
CA ALA A 210 -19.13 -5.11 -18.05
C ALA A 210 -18.43 -3.79 -17.66
N ILE A 211 -17.77 -3.76 -16.51
CA ILE A 211 -17.09 -2.58 -15.95
C ILE A 211 -15.60 -2.66 -16.20
N GLY A 212 -14.99 -3.81 -15.90
CA GLY A 212 -13.58 -4.06 -16.13
C GLY A 212 -13.33 -5.54 -16.34
N ARG A 213 -12.96 -5.92 -17.57
CA ARG A 213 -12.65 -7.32 -17.89
C ARG A 213 -11.25 -7.65 -17.42
N LEU A 214 -11.08 -8.83 -16.84
CA LEU A 214 -9.78 -9.41 -16.50
C LEU A 214 -9.18 -10.09 -17.75
N ASP A 215 -8.94 -9.28 -18.77
CA ASP A 215 -8.40 -9.69 -20.06
C ASP A 215 -7.32 -8.67 -20.46
N PRO A 216 -6.09 -9.11 -20.84
CA PRO A 216 -5.03 -8.23 -21.37
C PRO A 216 -5.47 -7.31 -22.50
N ALA A 217 -6.45 -7.73 -23.32
CA ALA A 217 -6.97 -6.92 -24.43
C ALA A 217 -7.97 -5.84 -23.97
N SER A 218 -8.36 -5.82 -22.70
CA SER A 218 -9.34 -4.86 -22.18
C SER A 218 -8.71 -3.48 -21.98
N PRO A 219 -9.41 -2.37 -22.30
CA PRO A 219 -8.86 -1.02 -22.13
C PRO A 219 -8.59 -0.63 -20.66
N ASN A 220 -9.12 -1.41 -19.71
CA ASN A 220 -8.92 -1.24 -18.26
C ASN A 220 -7.88 -2.23 -17.68
N SER A 221 -7.11 -2.90 -18.54
CA SER A 221 -6.09 -3.88 -18.17
C SER A 221 -4.78 -3.53 -18.86
N VAL A 222 -3.68 -3.78 -18.16
CA VAL A 222 -2.33 -3.59 -18.68
C VAL A 222 -1.54 -4.87 -18.42
N GLU A 223 -1.12 -5.52 -19.49
CA GLU A 223 -0.17 -6.63 -19.38
C GLU A 223 1.23 -6.06 -19.20
N LEU A 224 1.93 -6.53 -18.16
CA LEU A 224 3.31 -6.17 -17.88
C LEU A 224 4.20 -7.32 -18.37
N PRO A 225 4.79 -7.23 -19.58
CA PRO A 225 5.67 -8.27 -20.08
C PRO A 225 7.00 -8.28 -19.30
N PHE A 226 7.75 -9.38 -19.43
CA PHE A 226 9.14 -9.37 -19.01
C PHE A 226 9.92 -8.27 -19.76
N PRO A 227 10.81 -7.53 -19.08
CA PRO A 227 11.59 -6.49 -19.73
C PRO A 227 12.52 -7.08 -20.79
N SER A 228 12.77 -6.33 -21.86
CA SER A 228 13.87 -6.61 -22.77
C SER A 228 15.21 -6.51 -22.05
N LYS A 229 16.29 -6.95 -22.69
CA LYS A 229 17.65 -6.80 -22.15
C LYS A 229 17.99 -5.32 -21.91
N GLU A 230 17.59 -4.44 -22.82
CA GLU A 230 17.80 -3.00 -22.74
C GLU A 230 17.01 -2.39 -21.58
N GLN A 231 15.72 -2.73 -21.44
CA GLN A 231 14.90 -2.28 -20.32
C GLN A 231 15.43 -2.81 -18.97
N SER A 232 15.96 -4.02 -18.95
CA SER A 232 16.58 -4.60 -17.75
C SER A 232 17.85 -3.87 -17.36
N GLN A 233 18.66 -3.46 -18.33
CA GLN A 233 19.80 -2.58 -18.08
C GLN A 233 19.34 -1.23 -17.50
N GLU A 234 18.28 -0.62 -18.05
CA GLU A 234 17.71 0.62 -17.53
C GLU A 234 17.23 0.46 -16.08
N ILE A 235 16.61 -0.66 -15.74
CA ILE A 235 16.22 -0.99 -14.36
C ILE A 235 17.45 -1.06 -13.43
N VAL A 236 18.53 -1.72 -13.86
CA VAL A 236 19.78 -1.79 -13.08
C VAL A 236 20.39 -0.40 -12.91
N VAL A 237 20.43 0.42 -13.97
CA VAL A 237 20.95 1.79 -13.90
C VAL A 237 20.13 2.65 -12.94
N ALA A 238 18.80 2.61 -13.03
CA ALA A 238 17.92 3.34 -12.11
C ALA A 238 18.17 2.94 -10.64
N HIS A 239 18.40 1.65 -10.39
CA HIS A 239 18.73 1.16 -9.05
C HIS A 239 20.12 1.62 -8.59
N LEU A 240 21.13 1.58 -9.46
CA LEU A 240 22.47 2.09 -9.17
C LEU A 240 22.43 3.57 -8.83
N ASP A 241 21.71 4.36 -9.62
CA ASP A 241 21.61 5.81 -9.45
C ASP A 241 20.95 6.20 -8.12
N TYR A 242 19.97 5.41 -7.66
CA TYR A 242 19.35 5.62 -6.34
C TYR A 242 20.35 5.47 -5.19
N PHE A 243 21.29 4.52 -5.28
CA PHE A 243 22.29 4.25 -4.22
C PHE A 243 23.65 4.91 -4.45
N ARG A 244 23.83 5.63 -5.57
CA ARG A 244 25.12 6.20 -5.94
C ARG A 244 25.47 7.38 -5.04
N ILE A 245 26.70 7.40 -4.52
CA ILE A 245 27.23 8.55 -3.77
C ILE A 245 27.69 9.65 -4.73
N ASP A 246 28.38 9.27 -5.82
CA ASP A 246 28.86 10.22 -6.83
C ASP A 246 27.81 10.44 -7.93
N THR A 247 27.16 11.60 -7.90
CA THR A 247 26.13 11.97 -8.88
C THR A 247 26.65 12.18 -10.30
N ASN A 248 27.98 12.31 -10.50
CA ASN A 248 28.55 12.54 -11.84
C ASN A 248 28.40 11.34 -12.78
N ASP A 249 28.25 10.14 -12.22
CA ASP A 249 28.06 8.92 -13.01
C ASP A 249 26.57 8.52 -13.15
N ALA A 250 25.63 9.40 -12.80
CA ALA A 250 24.19 9.14 -12.96
C ALA A 250 23.83 8.80 -14.42
N GLY A 251 22.92 7.85 -14.60
CA GLY A 251 22.50 7.33 -15.91
C GLY A 251 23.50 6.38 -16.56
N SER A 252 24.62 6.06 -15.89
CA SER A 252 25.65 5.16 -16.43
C SER A 252 25.58 3.76 -15.83
N ILE A 253 26.09 2.77 -16.59
CA ILE A 253 26.21 1.39 -16.10
C ILE A 253 27.33 1.19 -15.08
N LYS A 254 28.17 2.21 -14.80
CA LYS A 254 29.27 2.08 -13.83
C LYS A 254 28.69 1.67 -12.46
N PRO A 255 29.34 0.73 -11.75
CA PRO A 255 30.70 0.24 -11.98
C PRO A 255 30.83 -0.93 -12.99
N PHE A 256 29.75 -1.35 -13.64
CA PHE A 256 29.81 -2.39 -14.67
C PHE A 256 30.50 -1.90 -15.94
N THR A 257 31.29 -2.79 -16.54
CA THR A 257 31.69 -2.66 -17.94
C THR A 257 30.56 -3.16 -18.84
N ARG A 258 30.67 -2.92 -20.16
CA ARG A 258 29.66 -3.40 -21.10
C ARG A 258 29.54 -4.93 -21.07
N ASP A 259 30.68 -5.62 -21.07
CA ASP A 259 30.74 -7.09 -21.04
C ASP A 259 30.25 -7.64 -19.70
N GLY A 260 30.50 -6.93 -18.59
CA GLY A 260 29.93 -7.28 -17.28
C GLY A 260 28.41 -7.16 -17.25
N MET A 261 27.86 -6.07 -17.80
CA MET A 261 26.41 -5.91 -17.92
C MET A 261 25.79 -6.97 -18.84
N ASP A 262 26.44 -7.27 -19.97
CA ASP A 262 25.98 -8.29 -20.90
C ASP A 262 26.02 -9.69 -20.28
N ALA A 263 27.02 -9.98 -19.43
CA ALA A 263 27.11 -11.22 -18.66
C ALA A 263 26.07 -11.30 -17.53
N LEU A 264 25.81 -10.20 -16.82
CA LEU A 264 24.79 -10.13 -15.77
C LEU A 264 23.40 -10.42 -16.33
N LEU A 265 23.12 -9.91 -17.52
CA LEU A 265 21.84 -10.05 -18.22
C LEU A 265 21.83 -11.25 -19.18
N ALA A 266 22.79 -12.16 -19.08
CA ALA A 266 22.87 -13.35 -19.92
C ALA A 266 21.83 -14.39 -19.48
N GLY A 267 20.62 -14.32 -20.04
CA GLY A 267 19.53 -15.27 -19.82
C GLY A 267 18.40 -15.07 -20.83
N GLN A 268 17.60 -16.11 -21.09
CA GLN A 268 16.45 -16.00 -22.01
C GLN A 268 15.30 -15.16 -21.43
N THR A 269 15.19 -15.10 -20.10
CA THR A 269 14.14 -14.35 -19.40
C THR A 269 14.79 -13.52 -18.31
N VAL A 270 14.65 -12.19 -18.39
CA VAL A 270 15.25 -11.26 -17.43
C VAL A 270 14.20 -10.85 -16.41
N HIS A 271 14.06 -11.65 -15.35
CA HIS A 271 13.13 -11.33 -14.27
C HIS A 271 13.68 -10.14 -13.46
N PRO A 272 12.95 -9.02 -13.29
CA PRO A 272 13.48 -7.81 -12.62
C PRO A 272 14.06 -8.09 -11.23
N ARG A 273 13.30 -8.81 -10.38
CA ARG A 273 13.73 -9.20 -9.03
C ARG A 273 15.04 -9.99 -9.02
N ALA A 274 15.13 -11.08 -9.80
CA ALA A 274 16.33 -11.91 -9.87
C ALA A 274 17.52 -11.12 -10.44
N THR A 275 17.27 -10.25 -11.42
CA THR A 275 18.29 -9.39 -12.03
C THR A 275 18.89 -8.44 -11.02
N LEU A 276 18.06 -7.74 -10.25
CA LEU A 276 18.51 -6.81 -9.21
C LEU A 276 19.21 -7.54 -8.05
N SER A 277 18.70 -8.70 -7.62
CA SER A 277 19.37 -9.52 -6.59
C SER A 277 20.75 -9.99 -7.05
N ASN A 278 20.87 -10.45 -8.30
CA ASN A 278 22.15 -10.85 -8.88
C ASN A 278 23.09 -9.64 -9.02
N ALA A 279 22.58 -8.50 -9.47
CA ALA A 279 23.37 -7.27 -9.58
C ALA A 279 23.93 -6.86 -8.20
N ALA A 280 23.10 -6.88 -7.16
CA ALA A 280 23.52 -6.60 -5.79
C ALA A 280 24.59 -7.58 -5.29
N LYS A 281 24.41 -8.89 -5.56
CA LYS A 281 25.42 -9.92 -5.24
C LYS A 281 26.75 -9.64 -5.92
N VAL A 282 26.74 -9.28 -7.20
CA VAL A 282 27.95 -8.98 -7.96
C VAL A 282 28.63 -7.71 -7.45
N VAL A 283 27.87 -6.65 -7.16
CA VAL A 283 28.41 -5.40 -6.58
C VAL A 283 29.04 -5.65 -5.21
N GLN A 284 28.37 -6.42 -4.34
CA GLN A 284 28.93 -6.78 -3.04
C GLN A 284 30.22 -7.59 -3.18
N TYR A 285 30.23 -8.60 -4.06
CA TYR A 285 31.43 -9.37 -4.35
C TYR A 285 32.59 -8.48 -4.83
N ALA A 286 32.32 -7.56 -5.77
CA ALA A 286 33.32 -6.64 -6.28
C ALA A 286 33.88 -5.74 -5.17
N ALA A 287 33.02 -5.24 -4.28
CA ALA A 287 33.43 -4.46 -3.12
C ALA A 287 34.32 -5.26 -2.16
N ASP A 288 33.92 -6.50 -1.81
CA ASP A 288 34.67 -7.38 -0.91
C ASP A 288 36.06 -7.75 -1.46
N LYS A 289 36.20 -7.81 -2.79
CA LYS A 289 37.45 -8.11 -3.49
C LYS A 289 38.25 -6.87 -3.89
N GLY A 290 37.73 -5.67 -3.64
CA GLY A 290 38.38 -4.41 -4.03
C GLY A 290 38.46 -4.21 -5.55
N VAL A 291 37.52 -4.79 -6.32
CA VAL A 291 37.45 -4.66 -7.78
C VAL A 291 36.69 -3.38 -8.15
N SER A 292 37.34 -2.48 -8.89
CA SER A 292 36.77 -1.17 -9.26
C SER A 292 35.97 -1.17 -10.57
N ALA A 293 36.07 -2.22 -11.39
CA ALA A 293 35.37 -2.37 -12.66
C ALA A 293 34.80 -3.79 -12.76
N ILE A 294 33.47 -3.89 -12.89
CA ILE A 294 32.77 -5.18 -12.90
C ILE A 294 32.62 -5.66 -14.34
N ASP A 295 33.49 -6.59 -14.75
CA ASP A 295 33.46 -7.24 -16.06
C ASP A 295 32.79 -8.63 -16.01
N ALA A 296 32.81 -9.34 -17.14
CA ALA A 296 32.18 -10.66 -17.27
C ALA A 296 32.82 -11.71 -16.33
N GLU A 297 34.13 -11.64 -16.08
CA GLU A 297 34.82 -12.56 -15.19
C GLU A 297 34.40 -12.32 -13.73
N CYS A 298 34.28 -11.05 -13.32
CA CYS A 298 33.79 -10.68 -12.01
C CYS A 298 32.34 -11.17 -11.78
N VAL A 299 31.46 -11.02 -12.77
CA VAL A 299 30.07 -11.49 -12.70
C VAL A 299 30.02 -13.00 -12.53
N LYS A 300 30.81 -13.75 -13.32
CA LYS A 300 30.87 -15.21 -13.24
C LYS A 300 31.40 -15.67 -11.88
N ALA A 301 32.49 -15.07 -11.40
CA ALA A 301 33.08 -15.39 -10.11
C ALA A 301 32.12 -15.11 -8.94
N ALA A 302 31.35 -14.02 -9.00
CA ALA A 302 30.30 -13.74 -8.03
C ALA A 302 29.16 -14.77 -8.08
N GLY A 303 28.79 -15.25 -9.28
CA GLY A 303 27.80 -16.32 -9.45
C GLY A 303 28.19 -17.63 -8.77
N GLU A 304 29.46 -18.03 -8.91
CA GLU A 304 30.05 -19.25 -8.33
C GLU A 304 30.35 -19.13 -6.83
N SER A 305 30.45 -17.92 -6.29
CA SER A 305 30.67 -17.69 -4.87
C SER A 305 29.41 -18.01 -4.05
N GLU A 306 29.55 -18.85 -3.02
CA GLU A 306 28.59 -18.97 -1.93
C GLU A 306 28.61 -17.68 -1.10
N SER A 307 27.93 -16.63 -1.56
CA SER A 307 27.71 -15.46 -0.71
C SER A 307 26.62 -15.79 0.30
N GLN A 308 26.88 -15.57 1.59
CA GLN A 308 25.85 -15.48 2.64
C GLN A 308 25.04 -14.18 2.50
N ILE A 309 24.49 -13.92 1.33
CA ILE A 309 23.34 -13.01 1.25
C ILE A 309 22.20 -13.91 1.68
N ALA A 310 21.57 -13.59 2.82
CA ALA A 310 20.34 -14.23 3.21
C ALA A 310 19.42 -14.16 2.00
N THR A 311 19.22 -15.31 1.35
CA THR A 311 18.25 -15.45 0.29
C THR A 311 16.94 -14.95 0.89
N PRO A 312 16.37 -13.83 0.42
CA PRO A 312 15.04 -13.45 0.85
C PRO A 312 14.16 -14.66 0.57
N ASP A 313 13.44 -15.13 1.58
CA ASP A 313 12.58 -16.29 1.42
C ASP A 313 11.64 -16.05 0.23
N PHE A 314 11.84 -16.83 -0.83
CA PHE A 314 11.11 -16.71 -2.09
C PHE A 314 9.82 -17.52 -2.07
N THR A 315 9.48 -18.14 -0.94
CA THR A 315 8.40 -19.12 -0.84
C THR A 315 7.08 -18.56 -0.34
N GLU A 316 7.02 -17.31 0.12
CA GLU A 316 5.76 -16.68 0.59
C GLU A 316 4.68 -16.50 -0.51
N GLY A 317 4.99 -16.76 -1.79
CA GLY A 317 4.00 -16.76 -2.87
C GLY A 317 3.75 -18.11 -3.55
N ILE A 318 4.57 -19.14 -3.32
CA ILE A 318 4.43 -20.43 -4.04
C ILE A 318 4.29 -21.62 -3.08
N ASP A 319 5.04 -21.67 -1.96
CA ASP A 319 4.94 -22.80 -1.03
C ASP A 319 3.86 -22.60 0.05
N GLY A 320 3.30 -21.39 0.18
CA GLY A 320 2.08 -21.16 0.95
C GLY A 320 0.79 -21.70 0.30
N ALA A 321 0.89 -22.23 -0.92
CA ALA A 321 -0.24 -22.70 -1.74
C ALA A 321 -0.22 -24.21 -2.05
N LEU A 322 0.60 -25.01 -1.33
CA LEU A 322 0.55 -26.47 -1.36
C LEU A 322 0.07 -27.06 -0.02
#